data_AF-A0A2V9QLK1-F1
#
_entry.id   AF-A0A2V9QLK1-F1
#
_cell.length_a   1.000
_cell.length_b   1.000
_cell.length_c   1.000
_cell.angle_alpha   90.00
_cell.angle_beta   90.00
_cell.angle_gamma   90.00
#
_symmetry.space_group_name_H-M   'P 1'
#
loop_
_entity.id
_entity.type
_entity.pdbx_description
1 polymer ?
#
loop_
_entity_poly.entity_id
_entity_poly.type
_entity_poly.pdbx_seq_one_letter_code
_entity_poly.pdbx_strand_id
1 'polypeptide(L)'
;VIGFSRPSILTSFVFEAVLLSLIGALVGIVLMLPFNGMTTGTSNQTTFSEVVFSLQMTPMVIITAILFAMVMGLFGGIFPAWHASRREILAALRD
;
A
#
# COMPACT_ATOMS: atom_id res chain seq x y z
N VAL A 1 -10.13 -10.95 31.54
CA VAL A 1 -9.65 -11.03 30.14
C VAL A 1 -10.89 -11.24 29.28
N ILE A 2 -11.34 -10.20 28.58
CA ILE A 2 -12.47 -10.30 27.63
C ILE A 2 -12.15 -11.41 26.61
N GLY A 3 -13.01 -12.42 26.48
CA GLY A 3 -12.75 -13.72 25.87
C GLY A 3 -12.52 -13.74 24.34
N PHE A 4 -11.71 -12.82 23.83
CA PHE A 4 -11.30 -12.78 22.43
C PHE A 4 -10.39 -13.97 22.12
N SER A 5 -10.84 -14.80 21.18
CA SER A 5 -10.04 -15.87 20.64
C SER A 5 -8.87 -15.29 19.82
N ARG A 6 -7.68 -15.89 19.93
CA ARG A 6 -6.48 -15.54 19.14
C ARG A 6 -6.75 -15.31 17.64
N PRO A 7 -7.58 -16.11 16.94
CA PRO A 7 -7.89 -15.85 15.53
C PRO A 7 -8.70 -14.58 15.30
N SER A 8 -9.58 -14.16 16.22
CA SER A 8 -10.38 -12.93 16.09
C SER A 8 -9.48 -11.68 16.06
N ILE A 9 -8.46 -11.67 16.93
CA ILE A 9 -7.44 -10.61 16.98
C ILE A 9 -6.67 -10.57 15.66
N LEU A 10 -6.21 -11.73 15.18
CA LEU A 10 -5.47 -11.84 13.93
C LEU A 10 -6.27 -11.29 12.73
N THR A 11 -7.53 -11.70 12.59
CA THR A 11 -8.38 -11.26 11.48
C THR A 11 -8.67 -9.76 11.51
N SER A 12 -8.86 -9.18 12.70
CA SER A 12 -9.11 -7.76 12.85
C SER A 12 -7.89 -6.94 12.40
N PHE A 13 -6.68 -7.30 12.84
CA PHE A 13 -5.47 -6.60 12.43
C PHE A 13 -5.17 -6.72 10.93
N VAL A 14 -5.39 -7.90 10.35
CA VAL A 14 -5.22 -8.10 8.90
C VAL A 14 -6.22 -7.25 8.13
N PHE A 15 -7.48 -7.19 8.57
CA PHE A 15 -8.50 -6.37 7.94
C PHE A 15 -8.16 -4.88 8.00
N GLU A 16 -7.71 -4.37 9.15
CA GLU A 16 -7.23 -2.99 9.29
C GLU A 16 -6.06 -2.70 8.35
N ALA A 17 -5.09 -3.61 8.24
CA ALA A 17 -3.94 -3.44 7.35
C ALA A 17 -4.35 -3.40 5.86
N VAL A 18 -5.30 -4.25 5.46
CA VAL A 18 -5.85 -4.24 4.09
C VAL A 18 -6.59 -2.94 3.82
N LEU A 19 -7.45 -2.48 4.73
CA LEU A 19 -8.16 -1.20 4.60
C LEU A 19 -7.20 -0.03 4.47
N LEU A 20 -6.18 0.05 5.33
CA LEU A 20 -5.15 1.09 5.27
C LEU A 20 -4.38 1.04 3.95
N SER A 21 -4.03 -0.14 3.45
CA SER A 21 -3.35 -0.30 2.16
C SER A 21 -4.21 0.15 0.98
N LEU A 22 -5.51 -0.10 1.02
CA LEU A 22 -6.46 0.33 0.00
C LEU A 22 -6.61 1.86 0.00
N ILE A 23 -6.76 2.46 1.18
CA ILE A 23 -6.80 3.92 1.33
C ILE A 23 -5.49 4.54 0.83
N GLY A 24 -4.34 3.98 1.19
CA GLY A 24 -3.04 4.43 0.71
C GLY A 24 -2.92 4.35 -0.81
N ALA A 25 -3.40 3.26 -1.43
CA ALA A 25 -3.42 3.11 -2.89
C ALA A 25 -4.31 4.16 -3.56
N LEU A 26 -5.51 4.40 -3.05
CA LEU A 26 -6.42 5.43 -3.56
C LEU A 26 -5.81 6.83 -3.45
N VAL A 27 -5.22 7.16 -2.30
CA VAL A 27 -4.52 8.44 -2.09
C VAL A 27 -3.35 8.56 -3.07
N GLY A 28 -2.55 7.51 -3.26
CA GLY A 28 -1.46 7.49 -4.23
C GLY A 28 -1.93 7.73 -5.67
N ILE A 29 -3.04 7.13 -6.08
CA ILE A 29 -3.65 7.36 -7.41
C ILE A 29 -4.10 8.81 -7.53
N VAL A 30 -4.81 9.35 -6.54
CA VAL A 30 -5.28 10.75 -6.55
C VAL A 30 -4.11 11.73 -6.62
N LEU A 31 -3.04 11.48 -5.87
CA LEU A 31 -1.82 12.30 -5.92
C LEU A 31 -1.08 12.20 -7.25
N MET A 32 -1.25 11.11 -7.99
CA MET A 32 -0.62 10.88 -9.29
C MET A 32 -1.45 11.43 -10.47
N LEU A 33 -2.76 11.67 -10.30
CA LEU A 33 -3.61 12.33 -11.31
C LEU A 33 -3.06 13.66 -11.85
N PRO A 34 -2.55 14.62 -11.03
CA PRO A 34 -2.00 15.87 -11.56
C PRO A 34 -0.71 15.68 -12.38
N PHE A 35 -0.01 14.55 -12.21
CA PHE A 35 1.18 14.20 -12.98
C PHE A 35 0.85 13.44 -14.28
N ASN A 36 -0.42 13.02 -14.46
CA ASN A 36 -0.87 12.34 -15.66
C ASN A 36 -0.78 13.28 -16.88
N GLY A 37 0.06 12.92 -17.85
CA GLY A 37 0.29 13.74 -19.04
C GLY A 37 1.39 14.79 -18.90
N MET A 38 2.12 14.82 -17.77
CA MET A 38 3.39 15.56 -17.71
C MET A 38 4.44 14.84 -18.56
N THR A 39 4.81 15.46 -19.67
CA THR A 39 5.93 15.05 -20.52
C THR A 39 7.20 15.68 -19.97
N THR A 40 7.93 14.93 -19.14
CA THR A 40 9.31 15.29 -18.77
C THR A 40 10.22 14.87 -19.92
N GLY A 41 10.36 15.73 -20.91
CA GLY A 41 11.38 15.63 -21.95
C GLY A 41 12.62 16.40 -21.50
N THR A 42 13.75 15.72 -21.28
CA THR A 42 15.03 16.43 -21.26
C THR A 42 15.30 16.92 -22.68
N SER A 43 15.21 18.22 -22.94
CA SER A 43 15.55 18.79 -24.24
C SER A 43 17.03 18.51 -24.52
N ASN A 44 17.32 17.50 -25.32
CA ASN A 44 18.67 17.16 -25.75
C ASN A 44 19.05 18.14 -26.86
N GLN A 45 19.74 19.24 -26.52
CA GLN A 45 20.13 20.28 -27.49
C GLN A 45 21.07 19.75 -28.61
N THR A 46 21.63 18.54 -28.43
CA THR A 46 22.60 17.90 -29.33
C THR A 46 21.99 16.93 -30.33
N THR A 47 20.77 16.46 -30.11
CA THR A 47 20.03 15.61 -31.06
C THR A 47 18.59 16.07 -30.95
N PHE A 48 18.04 16.66 -31.99
CA PHE A 48 16.63 17.11 -32.15
C PHE A 48 15.59 15.97 -32.01
N SER A 49 15.83 15.03 -31.08
CA SER A 49 15.03 13.87 -30.75
C SER A 49 14.56 14.05 -29.31
N GLU A 50 13.33 14.53 -29.18
CA GLU A 50 12.64 14.61 -27.90
C GLU A 50 12.38 13.19 -27.41
N VAL A 51 13.11 12.74 -26.38
CA VAL A 51 12.74 11.50 -25.68
C VAL A 51 11.56 11.85 -24.79
N VAL A 52 10.37 11.81 -25.38
CA VAL A 52 9.10 12.09 -24.72
C VAL A 52 8.80 10.94 -23.75
N PHE A 53 9.32 11.02 -22.53
CA PHE A 53 8.82 10.18 -21.43
C PHE A 53 7.46 10.74 -21.02
N SER A 54 6.41 10.26 -21.69
CA SER A 54 5.04 10.56 -21.29
C SER A 54 4.70 9.77 -20.04
N LEU A 55 4.48 10.45 -18.93
CA LEU A 55 3.96 9.84 -17.71
C LEU A 55 2.47 9.50 -17.94
N GLN A 56 2.21 8.38 -18.62
CA GLN A 56 0.87 7.91 -18.93
C GLN A 56 0.40 6.96 -17.85
N MET A 57 -0.59 7.39 -17.08
CA MET A 57 -1.31 6.50 -16.17
C MET A 57 -2.25 5.63 -17.02
N THR A 58 -1.76 4.45 -17.40
CA THR A 58 -2.58 3.47 -18.10
C THR A 58 -3.45 2.70 -17.11
N PRO A 59 -4.66 2.25 -17.50
CA PRO A 59 -5.52 1.44 -16.62
C PRO A 59 -4.82 0.20 -16.07
N MET A 60 -3.91 -0.39 -16.86
CA MET A 60 -3.11 -1.54 -16.44
C MET A 60 -2.19 -1.21 -15.27
N VAL A 61 -1.50 -0.06 -15.28
CA VAL A 61 -0.63 0.39 -14.19
C VAL A 61 -1.44 0.59 -12.91
N ILE A 62 -2.61 1.23 -12.99
CA ILE A 62 -3.50 1.46 -11.84
C ILE A 62 -3.89 0.13 -11.19
N ILE A 63 -4.34 -0.84 -11.99
CA ILE A 63 -4.73 -2.18 -11.49
C ILE A 63 -3.53 -2.85 -10.81
N THR A 64 -2.36 -2.85 -11.45
CA THR A 64 -1.15 -3.46 -10.86
C THR A 64 -0.71 -2.76 -9.57
N ALA A 65 -0.85 -1.44 -9.47
CA ALA A 65 -0.49 -0.68 -8.28
C ALA A 65 -1.43 -0.99 -7.10
N ILE A 66 -2.74 -1.09 -7.34
CA ILE A 66 -3.72 -1.49 -6.32
C ILE A 66 -3.43 -2.92 -5.84
N LEU A 67 -3.21 -3.84 -6.78
CA LEU A 67 -2.93 -5.25 -6.47
C LEU A 67 -1.64 -5.38 -5.66
N PHE A 68 -0.58 -4.65 -6.06
CA PHE A 68 0.67 -4.59 -5.34
C PHE A 68 0.51 -4.00 -3.94
N ALA A 69 -0.24 -2.91 -3.79
CA ALA A 69 -0.51 -2.29 -2.49
C ALA A 69 -1.28 -3.24 -1.55
N MET A 70 -2.29 -3.96 -2.05
CA MET A 70 -3.02 -4.96 -1.25
C MET A 70 -2.12 -6.11 -0.81
N VAL A 71 -1.27 -6.62 -1.71
CA VAL A 71 -0.30 -7.68 -1.39
C VAL A 71 0.67 -7.20 -0.31
N MET A 72 1.23 -6.00 -0.46
CA MET A 72 2.12 -5.39 0.53
C MET A 72 1.42 -5.13 1.87
N GLY A 73 0.17 -4.68 1.86
CA GLY A 73 -0.65 -4.50 3.05
C GLY A 73 -0.93 -5.81 3.78
N LEU A 74 -1.21 -6.88 3.04
CA LEU A 74 -1.43 -8.21 3.59
C LEU A 74 -0.15 -8.76 4.22
N PHE A 75 0.99 -8.71 3.52
CA PHE A 75 2.28 -9.15 4.06
C PHE A 75 2.72 -8.32 5.27
N GLY A 76 2.55 -6.99 5.19
CA GLY A 76 2.87 -6.06 6.26
C GLY A 76 1.95 -6.20 7.49
N GLY A 77 0.70 -6.63 7.31
CA GLY A 77 -0.27 -6.82 8.39
C GLY A 77 -0.20 -8.19 9.06
N ILE A 78 0.07 -9.26 8.31
CA ILE A 78 0.08 -10.64 8.84
C ILE A 78 1.21 -10.84 9.87
N PHE A 79 2.41 -10.34 9.59
CA PHE A 79 3.57 -10.50 10.49
C PHE A 79 3.34 -9.87 11.89
N PRO A 80 2.98 -8.57 12.01
CA PRO A 80 2.69 -7.97 13.32
C PRO A 80 1.42 -8.56 13.95
N ALA A 81 0.40 -8.91 13.18
CA ALA A 81 -0.81 -9.54 13.72
C ALA A 81 -0.51 -10.91 14.35
N TRP A 82 0.37 -11.69 13.73
CA TRP A 82 0.82 -12.97 14.29
C TRP A 82 1.61 -12.77 15.57
N HIS A 83 2.52 -11.80 15.60
CA HIS A 83 3.27 -11.43 16.81
C HIS A 83 2.34 -10.94 17.94
N ALA A 84 1.37 -10.08 17.62
CA ALA A 84 0.40 -9.54 18.58
C ALA A 84 -0.53 -10.64 19.15
N SER A 85 -0.99 -11.58 18.32
CA SER A 85 -1.83 -12.71 18.78
C SER A 85 -1.08 -13.69 19.70
N ARG A 86 0.26 -13.72 19.64
CA ARG A 86 1.14 -14.53 20.48
C ARG A 86 1.60 -13.83 21.75
N ARG A 87 1.52 -12.50 21.83
CA ARG A 87 1.77 -11.76 23.07
C ARG A 87 0.64 -12.10 24.05
N GLU A 88 0.98 -12.74 25.17
CA GLU A 88 0.01 -13.01 26.21
C GLU A 88 -0.62 -11.69 26.69
N ILE A 89 -1.94 -11.62 26.66
CA ILE A 89 -2.73 -10.46 27.11
C ILE A 89 -2.34 -10.06 28.55
N LEU A 90 -1.83 -11.00 29.35
CA LEU A 90 -1.33 -10.77 30.71
C LEU A 90 0.02 -10.05 30.77
N ALA A 91 0.90 -10.23 29.78
CA ALA A 91 2.16 -9.47 29.71
C ALA A 91 1.91 -8.03 29.27
N ALA A 92 0.94 -7.80 28.38
CA ALA A 92 0.57 -6.45 27.91
C ALA A 92 -0.22 -5.61 28.93
N LEU A 93 -0.70 -6.21 30.03
CA LEU A 93 -1.36 -5.49 31.12
C LEU A 93 -0.41 -5.18 32.30
N ARG A 94 0.81 -5.75 32.26
CA ARG A 94 1.83 -5.58 33.31
C ARG A 94 2.86 -4.50 32.95
N ASP A 95 2.86 -4.05 31.71
CA ASP A 95 3.54 -2.85 31.20
C ASP A 95 2.51 -1.73 30.97
#